data_AF-A0A4Q2TYH1-F1
#
_entry.id   AF-A0A4Q2TYH1-F1
#
_cell.length_a   1.000
_cell.length_b   1.000
_cell.length_c   1.000
_cell.angle_alpha   90.00
_cell.angle_beta   90.00
_cell.angle_gamma   90.00
#
_symmetry.space_group_name_H-M   'P 1'
#
loop_
_entity.id
_entity.type
_entity.pdbx_description
1 polymer ?
#
loop_
_entity_poly.entity_id
_entity_poly.type
_entity_poly.pdbx_seq_one_letter_code
_entity_poly.pdbx_strand_id
1 'polypeptide(L)'
;MTEGTSRFHGLRWVCLMAVYGSEGVWQMDGTEGMLDDLPVPTALRDRIDAWQAVYDEHDDMDEDAPVLDADRFAADGLALARSVKAALPDWTVIYHDEARSRRGLPRDACEYEITTRPG
;
A
#
# COMPACT_ATOMS: atom_id res chain seq x y z
N MET A 1 10.63 15.28 -25.64
CA MET A 1 10.75 13.97 -24.97
C MET A 1 10.70 14.28 -23.49
N THR A 2 9.51 14.18 -22.88
CA THR A 2 9.33 14.37 -21.45
C THR A 2 9.76 13.09 -20.77
N GLU A 3 10.95 13.08 -20.19
CA GLU A 3 11.36 12.05 -19.24
C GLU A 3 10.38 12.11 -18.06
N GLY A 4 9.41 11.20 -18.05
CA GLY A 4 8.63 10.90 -16.86
C GLY A 4 9.57 10.24 -15.86
N THR A 5 10.23 11.06 -15.04
CA THR A 5 10.96 10.60 -13.86
C THR A 5 9.94 9.90 -12.95
N SER A 6 9.93 8.57 -13.00
CA SER A 6 9.23 7.74 -12.02
C SER A 6 9.57 8.29 -10.63
N ARG A 7 8.54 8.73 -9.91
CA ARG A 7 8.72 9.43 -8.64
C ARG A 7 9.24 8.53 -7.53
N PHE A 8 9.28 7.21 -7.71
CA PHE A 8 10.03 6.34 -6.80
C PHE A 8 11.53 6.63 -7.00
N HIS A 9 12.04 7.65 -6.28
CA HIS A 9 13.45 8.02 -6.21
C HIS A 9 14.29 6.72 -6.17
N GLY A 10 15.43 6.69 -6.88
CA GLY A 10 16.24 5.49 -7.20
C GLY A 10 16.70 4.55 -6.07
N LEU A 11 16.13 4.69 -4.88
CA LEU A 11 16.21 3.91 -3.66
C LEU A 11 15.45 2.58 -3.69
N ARG A 12 14.65 2.28 -4.74
CA ARG A 12 13.92 0.99 -4.87
C ARG A 12 13.11 0.66 -3.61
N TRP A 13 12.24 1.58 -3.23
CA TRP A 13 11.48 1.51 -1.99
C TRP A 13 10.02 1.90 -2.26
N VAL A 14 9.08 1.18 -1.66
CA VAL A 14 7.65 1.52 -1.69
C VAL A 14 6.99 1.05 -0.39
N CYS A 15 6.04 1.83 0.12
CA CYS A 15 5.13 1.40 1.17
C CYS A 15 3.71 1.28 0.61
N LEU A 16 3.05 0.16 0.89
CA LEU A 16 1.62 0.00 0.67
C LEU A 16 0.88 0.38 1.95
N MET A 17 0.11 1.46 1.88
CA MET A 17 -0.63 2.03 2.99
C MET A 17 -1.87 2.73 2.44
N ALA A 18 -3.04 2.38 2.96
CA ALA A 18 -4.27 3.02 2.58
C ALA A 18 -4.45 4.32 3.39
N VAL A 19 -4.80 5.37 2.67
CA VAL A 19 -5.21 6.66 3.24
C VAL A 19 -6.33 7.16 2.36
N TYR A 20 -7.34 7.78 2.98
CA TYR A 20 -8.50 8.29 2.26
C TYR A 20 -8.07 9.22 1.10
N GLY A 21 -8.56 8.92 -0.10
CA GLY A 21 -8.31 9.69 -1.32
C GLY A 21 -6.89 9.58 -1.89
N SER A 22 -6.12 8.57 -1.47
CA SER A 22 -4.78 8.27 -2.03
C SER A 22 -4.83 7.17 -3.09
N GLU A 23 -3.70 6.86 -3.72
CA GLU A 23 -3.51 5.69 -4.60
C GLU A 23 -2.92 4.46 -3.86
N GLY A 24 -2.84 4.50 -2.53
CA GLY A 24 -2.41 3.37 -1.70
C GLY A 24 -0.90 3.09 -1.70
N VAL A 25 -0.09 3.93 -2.35
CA VAL A 25 1.37 3.77 -2.48
C VAL A 25 2.14 5.00 -2.02
N TRP A 26 3.21 4.77 -1.27
CA TRP A 26 3.96 5.83 -0.58
C TRP A 26 5.46 5.66 -0.80
N GLN A 27 6.16 6.79 -0.78
CA GLN A 27 7.60 6.90 -0.91
C GLN A 27 8.29 6.98 0.46
N MET A 28 9.60 6.77 0.48
CA MET A 28 10.39 6.69 1.72
C MET A 28 10.35 8.00 2.53
N ASP A 29 10.22 9.13 1.85
CA ASP A 29 10.11 10.45 2.48
C ASP A 29 8.71 10.76 3.03
N GLY A 30 7.77 9.80 2.90
CA GLY A 30 6.38 9.94 3.34
C GLY A 30 5.50 10.71 2.36
N THR A 31 5.99 11.03 1.15
CA THR A 31 5.13 11.55 0.09
C THR A 31 4.37 10.43 -0.61
N GLU A 32 3.17 10.75 -1.07
CA GLU A 32 2.40 9.83 -1.90
C GLU A 32 3.15 9.54 -3.22
N GLY A 33 3.11 8.28 -3.64
CA GLY A 33 3.57 7.84 -4.95
C GLY A 33 2.41 7.81 -5.94
N MET A 34 2.72 7.88 -7.24
CA MET A 34 1.75 7.57 -8.28
C MET A 34 1.82 6.07 -8.56
N LEU A 35 0.69 5.38 -8.50
CA LEU A 35 0.57 3.96 -8.80
C LEU A 35 1.01 3.66 -10.24
N ASP A 36 0.77 4.60 -11.16
CA ASP A 36 1.23 4.51 -12.55
C ASP A 36 2.76 4.52 -12.71
N ASP A 37 3.47 5.13 -11.75
CA ASP A 37 4.93 5.16 -11.71
C ASP A 37 5.53 3.89 -11.11
N LEU A 38 4.74 3.03 -10.45
CA LEU A 38 5.22 1.84 -9.75
C LEU A 38 5.56 0.75 -10.78
N PRO A 39 6.82 0.25 -10.87
CA PRO A 39 7.23 -0.65 -11.95
C PRO A 39 6.78 -2.11 -11.75
N VAL A 40 5.49 -2.31 -11.45
CA VAL A 40 4.80 -3.60 -11.37
C VAL A 40 3.83 -3.78 -12.55
N PRO A 41 3.40 -5.02 -12.87
CA PRO A 41 2.41 -5.25 -13.90
C PRO A 41 1.11 -4.47 -13.66
N THR A 42 0.45 -4.02 -14.74
CA THR A 42 -0.83 -3.27 -14.67
C THR A 42 -1.88 -4.00 -13.83
N ALA A 43 -2.03 -5.31 -14.00
CA ALA A 43 -2.98 -6.11 -13.23
C ALA A 43 -2.72 -6.07 -11.70
N LEU A 44 -1.49 -5.79 -11.26
CA LEU A 44 -1.20 -5.59 -9.84
C LEU A 44 -1.55 -4.17 -9.39
N ARG A 45 -1.37 -3.17 -10.25
CA ARG A 45 -1.84 -1.80 -10.01
C ARG A 45 -3.36 -1.78 -9.86
N ASP A 46 -4.09 -2.38 -10.79
CA ASP A 46 -5.57 -2.45 -10.74
C ASP A 46 -6.07 -3.08 -9.43
N ARG A 47 -5.33 -4.05 -8.89
CA ARG A 47 -5.67 -4.68 -7.60
C ARG A 47 -5.36 -3.80 -6.39
N ILE A 48 -4.31 -2.97 -6.46
CA ILE A 48 -3.98 -1.99 -5.42
C ILE A 48 -5.03 -0.88 -5.43
N ASP A 49 -5.36 -0.36 -6.61
CA ASP A 49 -6.41 0.64 -6.82
C ASP A 49 -7.76 0.15 -6.28
N ALA A 50 -8.17 -1.08 -6.63
CA ALA A 50 -9.39 -1.68 -6.11
C ALA A 50 -9.37 -1.87 -4.58
N TRP A 51 -8.22 -2.21 -4.00
CA TRP A 51 -8.06 -2.31 -2.54
C TRP A 51 -8.18 -0.95 -1.87
N GLN A 52 -7.56 0.08 -2.44
CA GLN A 52 -7.65 1.47 -1.97
C GLN A 52 -9.09 2.00 -2.07
N ALA A 53 -9.82 1.69 -3.15
CA ALA A 53 -11.22 2.06 -3.29
C ALA A 53 -12.11 1.47 -2.17
N VAL A 54 -11.82 0.25 -1.70
CA VAL A 54 -12.50 -0.32 -0.51
C VAL A 54 -12.21 0.51 0.74
N TYR A 55 -11.01 1.09 0.88
CA TYR A 55 -10.77 1.99 2.01
C TYR A 55 -11.61 3.27 1.89
N ASP A 56 -11.67 3.85 0.70
CA ASP A 56 -12.37 5.11 0.45
C ASP A 56 -13.90 5.00 0.60
N GLU A 57 -14.48 3.85 0.28
CA GLU A 57 -15.91 3.55 0.50
C GLU A 57 -16.29 3.46 2.00
N HIS A 58 -15.29 3.36 2.87
CA HIS A 58 -15.43 3.17 4.32
C HIS A 58 -14.87 4.37 5.11
N ASP A 59 -14.94 5.57 4.54
CA ASP A 59 -14.54 6.83 5.15
C ASP A 59 -15.15 7.00 6.56
N ASP A 60 -14.31 7.08 7.58
CA ASP A 60 -14.74 7.19 8.97
C ASP A 60 -15.26 8.58 9.33
N MET A 61 -15.12 9.55 8.41
CA MET A 61 -15.72 10.87 8.50
C MET A 61 -17.17 10.93 8.00
N ASP A 62 -17.62 9.91 7.27
CA ASP A 62 -19.01 9.77 6.84
C ASP A 62 -19.78 8.89 7.85
N GLU A 63 -20.75 9.49 8.55
CA GLU A 63 -21.57 8.81 9.56
C GLU A 63 -22.42 7.67 8.97
N ASP A 64 -22.70 7.70 7.66
CA ASP A 64 -23.48 6.68 6.95
C ASP A 64 -22.59 5.59 6.32
N ALA A 65 -21.26 5.74 6.37
CA ALA A 65 -20.35 4.76 5.79
C ALA A 65 -20.35 3.43 6.56
N PRO A 66 -20.27 2.29 5.86
CA PRO A 66 -20.16 1.00 6.51
C PRO A 66 -18.86 0.90 7.31
N VAL A 67 -18.89 0.17 8.43
CA VAL A 67 -17.67 -0.12 9.19
C VAL A 67 -16.74 -1.02 8.37
N LEU A 68 -15.48 -0.60 8.19
CA LEU A 68 -14.47 -1.42 7.52
C LEU A 68 -14.15 -2.68 8.35
N ASP A 69 -14.19 -3.84 7.71
CA ASP A 69 -13.60 -5.07 8.25
C ASP A 69 -12.07 -4.98 8.16
N ALA A 70 -11.46 -4.40 9.19
CA ALA A 70 -10.04 -4.09 9.22
C ALA A 70 -9.15 -5.34 9.11
N ASP A 71 -9.55 -6.46 9.74
CA ASP A 71 -8.76 -7.69 9.70
C ASP A 71 -8.75 -8.30 8.29
N ARG A 72 -9.91 -8.31 7.60
CA ARG A 72 -9.99 -8.74 6.20
C ARG A 72 -9.24 -7.79 5.28
N PHE A 73 -9.46 -6.49 5.42
CA PHE A 73 -8.80 -5.46 4.63
C PHE A 73 -7.27 -5.54 4.76
N ALA A 74 -6.77 -5.77 5.98
CA ALA A 74 -5.35 -5.93 6.22
C ALA A 74 -4.78 -7.23 5.63
N ALA A 75 -5.55 -8.32 5.65
CA ALA A 75 -5.14 -9.57 5.01
C ALA A 75 -5.01 -9.42 3.48
N ASP A 76 -5.95 -8.72 2.85
CA ASP A 76 -5.93 -8.42 1.42
C ASP A 76 -4.75 -7.51 1.05
N GLY A 77 -4.53 -6.44 1.81
CA GLY A 77 -3.37 -5.53 1.65
C GLY A 77 -2.03 -6.25 1.80
N LEU A 78 -1.89 -7.14 2.79
CA LEU A 78 -0.69 -7.96 2.96
C LEU A 78 -0.44 -8.90 1.78
N ALA A 79 -1.49 -9.49 1.20
CA ALA A 79 -1.37 -10.33 0.01
C ALA A 79 -0.92 -9.53 -1.22
N LEU A 80 -1.37 -8.28 -1.35
CA LEU A 80 -0.89 -7.34 -2.38
C LEU A 80 0.57 -6.97 -2.17
N ALA A 81 0.97 -6.61 -0.94
CA ALA A 81 2.36 -6.25 -0.64
C ALA A 81 3.33 -7.42 -0.93
N ARG A 82 2.91 -8.66 -0.67
CA ARG A 82 3.65 -9.87 -1.10
C ARG A 82 3.75 -10.00 -2.61
N SER A 83 2.67 -9.70 -3.34
CA SER A 83 2.67 -9.70 -4.81
C SER A 83 3.60 -8.61 -5.37
N VAL A 84 3.63 -7.44 -4.75
CA VAL A 84 4.55 -6.34 -5.09
C VAL A 84 5.99 -6.76 -4.84
N LYS A 85 6.29 -7.36 -3.68
CA LYS A 85 7.63 -7.88 -3.38
C LYS A 85 8.07 -8.97 -4.35
N ALA A 86 7.15 -9.84 -4.79
CA ALA A 86 7.46 -10.86 -5.79
C ALA A 86 7.76 -10.25 -7.18
N ALA A 87 7.07 -9.17 -7.56
CA ALA A 87 7.34 -8.44 -8.79
C ALA A 87 8.62 -7.58 -8.71
N LEU A 88 8.97 -7.12 -7.51
CA LEU A 88 10.11 -6.24 -7.22
C LEU A 88 11.01 -6.85 -6.13
N PRO A 89 11.70 -7.97 -6.41
CA PRO A 89 12.45 -8.72 -5.40
C PRO A 89 13.58 -7.91 -4.76
N ASP A 90 14.21 -7.02 -5.54
CA ASP A 90 15.31 -6.16 -5.10
C ASP A 90 14.85 -4.86 -4.41
N TRP A 91 13.54 -4.65 -4.27
CA TRP A 91 12.99 -3.46 -3.62
C TRP A 91 12.69 -3.72 -2.16
N THR A 92 12.86 -2.69 -1.33
CA THR A 92 12.27 -2.67 0.00
C THR A 92 10.77 -2.38 -0.15
N VAL A 93 9.94 -3.36 0.22
CA VAL A 93 8.48 -3.23 0.19
C VAL A 93 7.99 -3.22 1.61
N ILE A 94 7.49 -2.08 2.06
CA ILE A 94 6.86 -1.92 3.37
C ILE A 94 5.36 -2.10 3.24
N TYR A 95 4.75 -2.71 4.24
CA TYR A 95 3.29 -2.78 4.36
C TYR A 95 2.86 -2.14 5.68
N HIS A 96 1.86 -1.27 5.62
CA HIS A 96 1.16 -0.72 6.79
C HIS A 96 -0.08 -1.56 7.10
N ASP A 97 -0.10 -2.17 8.28
CA ASP A 97 -1.18 -3.03 8.75
C ASP A 97 -2.30 -2.21 9.40
N GLU A 98 -3.35 -1.98 8.63
CA GLU A 98 -4.52 -1.19 9.04
C GLU A 98 -5.22 -1.78 10.28
N ALA A 99 -5.24 -3.11 10.41
CA ALA A 99 -5.84 -3.76 11.58
C ALA A 99 -5.04 -3.44 12.86
N ARG A 100 -3.71 -3.35 12.77
CA ARG A 100 -2.86 -2.91 13.89
C ARG A 100 -3.07 -1.44 14.22
N SER A 101 -3.16 -0.60 13.18
CA SER A 101 -3.41 0.84 13.32
C SER A 101 -4.72 1.11 14.07
N ARG A 102 -5.81 0.46 13.65
CA ARG A 102 -7.13 0.58 14.29
C ARG A 102 -7.20 0.02 15.72
N ARG A 103 -6.25 -0.84 16.12
CA ARG A 103 -6.07 -1.28 17.51
C ARG A 103 -5.29 -0.28 18.38
N GLY A 104 -4.86 0.84 17.81
CA GLY A 104 -4.11 1.90 18.49
C GLY A 104 -2.63 1.58 18.71
N LEU A 105 -2.07 0.66 17.91
CA LEU A 105 -0.63 0.39 17.97
C LEU A 105 0.18 1.55 17.37
N PRO A 106 1.41 1.80 17.86
CA PRO A 106 2.27 2.84 17.29
C PRO A 106 2.67 2.47 15.86
N ARG A 107 2.98 3.49 15.05
CA ARG A 107 3.25 3.35 13.61
C ARG A 107 4.34 2.32 13.28
N ASP A 108 5.40 2.28 14.09
CA ASP A 108 6.52 1.33 13.94
C ASP A 108 6.12 -0.13 14.20
N ALA A 109 5.00 -0.38 14.88
CA ALA A 109 4.41 -1.70 15.03
C ALA A 109 3.43 -2.05 13.90
N CYS A 110 2.92 -1.06 13.17
CA CYS A 110 2.02 -1.23 12.02
C CYS A 110 2.78 -1.44 10.71
N GLU A 111 3.97 -0.84 10.57
CA GLU A 111 4.79 -0.92 9.36
C GLU A 111 5.86 -2.01 9.46
N TYR A 112 5.94 -2.88 8.46
CA TYR A 112 6.99 -3.88 8.39
C TYR A 112 7.39 -4.23 6.95
N GLU A 113 8.66 -4.62 6.77
CA GLU A 113 9.16 -5.06 5.48
C GLU A 113 8.64 -6.45 5.10
N ILE A 114 8.18 -6.57 3.86
CA ILE A 114 7.80 -7.84 3.26
C ILE A 114 9.03 -8.56 2.75
N THR A 115 9.33 -9.70 3.37
CA THR A 115 10.42 -10.59 2.93
C THR A 115 9.89 -11.66 1.97
N THR A 116 10.62 -11.95 0.90
CA THR A 116 10.45 -13.19 0.13
C THR A 116 11.02 -14.36 0.95
N ARG A 117 10.30 -14.85 1.96
CA ARG A 117 10.73 -16.12 2.54
C ARG A 117 10.48 -17.23 1.50
N PRO A 118 11.48 -18.07 1.19
CA PRO A 118 11.18 -19.35 0.59
C PRO A 118 10.42 -20.15 1.66
N GLY A 119 9.18 -20.51 1.35
CA GLY A 119 8.48 -21.57 2.08
C GLY A 119 9.12 -22.92 1.77
#